data_AF-A0AAV7S2A5-F1
#
_entry.id   AF-A0AAV7S2A5-F1
#
_cell.length_a   1.000
_cell.length_b   1.000
_cell.length_c   1.000
_cell.angle_alpha   90.00
_cell.angle_beta   90.00
_cell.angle_gamma   90.00
#
_symmetry.space_group_name_H-M   'P 1'
#
loop_
_entity.id
_entity.type
_entity.pdbx_description
1 polymer ?
#
loop_
_entity_poly.entity_id
_entity_poly.type
_entity_poly.pdbx_seq_one_letter_code
_entity_poly.pdbx_strand_id
1 'polypeptide(L)'
;MSCVPPTDNAPPQDKLDLILQQIVESRLAIEQQMGAPITDVSFLKDEHCKLAGRVKTNETTLAVLECTNEVHATKINNLTRQVELLQERAEDDEGRACRNNTRILGVLEGTEGQLPTQYIENWL
;
A
#
# COMPACT_ATOMS: atom_id res chain seq x y z
N MET A 1 -13.84 -100.23 -26.75
CA MET A 1 -14.22 -99.55 -25.49
C MET A 1 -12.96 -99.46 -24.64
N SER A 2 -12.46 -98.33 -24.14
CA SER A 2 -12.89 -96.94 -24.18
C SER A 2 -11.62 -96.10 -23.97
N CYS A 3 -11.31 -95.18 -24.89
CA CYS A 3 -10.24 -94.19 -24.72
C CYS A 3 -10.82 -93.05 -23.88
N VAL A 4 -10.23 -92.77 -22.71
CA VAL A 4 -10.53 -91.57 -21.92
C VAL A 4 -9.50 -90.51 -22.29
N PRO A 5 -9.89 -89.31 -22.75
CA PRO A 5 -8.94 -88.24 -23.01
C PRO A 5 -8.49 -87.62 -21.68
N PRO A 6 -7.25 -87.14 -21.58
CA PRO A 6 -6.83 -86.38 -20.42
C PRO A 6 -7.60 -85.05 -20.43
N THR A 7 -8.52 -84.89 -19.48
CA THR A 7 -9.07 -83.58 -19.13
C THR A 7 -7.94 -82.75 -18.52
N ASP A 8 -7.40 -81.87 -19.35
CA ASP A 8 -6.44 -80.83 -18.99
C ASP A 8 -7.20 -79.77 -18.17
N ASN A 9 -7.45 -80.06 -16.90
CA ASN A 9 -7.97 -79.10 -15.94
C ASN A 9 -6.77 -78.41 -15.25
N ALA A 10 -6.09 -77.53 -15.98
CA ALA A 10 -5.27 -76.52 -15.34
C ALA A 10 -6.19 -75.60 -14.50
N PRO A 11 -5.88 -75.34 -13.22
CA PRO A 11 -6.80 -74.71 -12.31
C PRO A 11 -7.03 -73.22 -12.66
N PRO A 12 -8.18 -72.63 -12.28
CA PRO A 12 -8.53 -71.22 -12.50
C PRO A 12 -7.63 -70.20 -11.76
N GLN A 13 -6.53 -70.65 -11.15
CA GLN A 13 -5.58 -69.87 -10.36
C GLN A 13 -4.81 -68.84 -11.20
N ASP A 14 -4.39 -69.18 -12.41
CA ASP A 14 -3.60 -68.29 -13.28
C ASP A 14 -4.33 -66.98 -13.65
N LYS A 15 -5.67 -67.01 -13.80
CA LYS A 15 -6.45 -65.81 -14.12
C LYS A 15 -6.60 -64.90 -12.91
N LEU A 16 -6.74 -65.48 -11.72
CA LEU A 16 -6.85 -64.72 -10.47
C LEU A 16 -5.52 -64.02 -10.18
N ASP A 17 -4.40 -64.72 -10.36
CA ASP A 17 -3.06 -64.18 -10.15
C ASP A 17 -2.74 -63.04 -11.13
N LEU A 18 -3.16 -63.17 -12.40
CA LEU A 18 -3.04 -62.10 -13.40
C LEU A 18 -3.85 -60.84 -13.02
N ILE A 19 -5.08 -61.02 -12.52
CA ILE A 19 -5.93 -59.89 -12.07
C ILE A 19 -5.30 -59.20 -10.85
N LEU A 20 -4.81 -59.98 -9.88
CA LEU A 20 -4.15 -59.43 -8.70
C LEU A 20 -2.88 -58.65 -9.06
N GLN A 21 -2.08 -59.17 -9.99
CA GLN A 21 -0.91 -58.48 -10.50
C GLN A 21 -1.29 -57.14 -11.16
N GLN A 22 -2.32 -57.13 -12.01
CA GLN A 22 -2.76 -55.91 -12.68
C GLN A 22 -3.34 -54.87 -11.69
N ILE A 23 -4.00 -55.31 -10.62
CA ILE A 23 -4.47 -54.42 -9.54
C ILE A 23 -3.28 -53.78 -8.81
N VAL A 24 -2.24 -54.55 -8.50
CA VAL A 24 -1.03 -54.04 -7.83
C VAL A 24 -0.29 -53.03 -8.70
N GLU A 25 -0.12 -53.33 -9.98
CA GLU A 25 0.52 -52.43 -10.95
C GLU A 25 -0.28 -51.14 -11.13
N SER A 26 -1.61 -51.24 -11.24
CA SER A 26 -2.49 -50.07 -11.35
C SER A 26 -2.43 -49.21 -10.09
N ARG A 27 -2.40 -49.83 -8.91
CA ARG A 27 -2.25 -49.12 -7.63
C ARG A 27 -0.92 -48.36 -7.57
N LEU A 28 0.19 -49.00 -7.92
CA LEU A 28 1.51 -48.38 -7.93
C LEU A 28 1.57 -47.19 -8.91
N ALA A 29 0.97 -47.33 -10.09
CA ALA A 29 0.89 -46.25 -11.07
C ALA A 29 0.08 -45.06 -10.54
N ILE A 30 -1.05 -45.31 -9.86
CA ILE A 30 -1.87 -44.26 -9.23
C ILE A 30 -1.08 -43.59 -8.10
N GLU A 31 -0.39 -44.35 -7.25
CA GLU A 31 0.43 -43.81 -6.17
C GLU A 31 1.57 -42.92 -6.70
N GLN A 32 2.24 -43.32 -7.78
CA GLN A 32 3.25 -42.50 -8.44
C GLN A 32 2.65 -41.24 -9.07
N GLN A 33 1.51 -41.36 -9.76
CA GLN A 33 0.85 -40.21 -10.38
C GLN A 33 0.35 -39.21 -9.35
N MET A 34 -0.07 -39.66 -8.16
CA MET A 34 -0.53 -38.79 -7.08
C MET A 34 0.60 -38.08 -6.33
N GLY A 35 1.83 -38.58 -6.38
CA GLY A 35 2.96 -37.98 -5.66
C GLY A 35 3.25 -36.54 -6.04
N ALA A 36 3.34 -36.24 -7.35
CA ALA A 36 3.65 -34.90 -7.84
C ALA A 36 2.53 -33.86 -7.57
N PRO A 37 1.24 -34.15 -7.82
CA PRO A 37 0.15 -33.26 -7.43
C PRO A 37 0.12 -32.97 -5.93
N ILE A 38 0.44 -33.95 -5.07
CA ILE A 38 0.49 -33.74 -3.61
C ILE A 38 1.59 -32.72 -3.25
N THR A 39 2.77 -32.86 -3.85
CA THR A 39 3.88 -31.91 -3.61
C THR A 39 3.53 -30.51 -4.12
N ASP A 40 2.93 -30.41 -5.31
CA ASP A 40 2.55 -29.11 -5.89
C ASP A 40 1.47 -28.41 -5.05
N VAL A 41 0.47 -29.15 -4.58
CA VAL A 41 -0.57 -28.61 -3.69
C VAL A 41 0.04 -28.13 -2.37
N SER A 42 1.01 -28.87 -1.82
CA SER A 42 1.70 -28.43 -0.59
C SER A 42 2.49 -27.13 -0.80
N PHE A 43 3.20 -27.01 -1.93
CA PHE A 43 3.94 -25.80 -2.29
C PHE A 43 3.00 -24.60 -2.50
N LEU A 44 1.91 -24.80 -3.26
CA LEU A 44 0.92 -23.76 -3.51
C LEU A 44 0.25 -23.28 -2.22
N LYS A 45 0.00 -24.19 -1.28
CA LYS A 45 -0.53 -23.85 0.04
C LYS A 45 0.44 -22.94 0.81
N ASP A 46 1.73 -23.25 0.80
CA ASP A 46 2.74 -22.45 1.49
C ASP A 46 2.89 -21.05 0.87
N GLU A 47 2.91 -20.96 -0.46
CA GLU A 47 2.94 -19.67 -1.16
C GLU A 47 1.67 -18.84 -0.89
N HIS A 48 0.50 -19.49 -0.88
CA HIS A 48 -0.76 -18.84 -0.54
C HIS A 48 -0.74 -18.30 0.91
N CYS A 49 -0.18 -19.05 1.86
CA CYS A 49 0.00 -18.59 3.24
C CYS A 49 0.93 -17.36 3.32
N LYS A 50 2.03 -17.35 2.57
CA LYS A 50 2.93 -16.18 2.50
C LYS A 50 2.24 -14.96 1.91
N LEU A 51 1.49 -15.13 0.83
CA LEU A 51 0.74 -14.06 0.19
C LEU A 51 -0.35 -13.50 1.11
N ALA A 52 -1.13 -14.37 1.76
CA ALA A 52 -2.13 -13.95 2.75
C ALA A 52 -1.51 -13.14 3.90
N GLY A 53 -0.33 -13.55 4.38
CA GLY A 53 0.43 -12.78 5.38
C GLY A 53 0.81 -11.38 4.88
N ARG A 54 1.36 -11.29 3.67
CA ARG A 54 1.74 -9.99 3.06
C ARG A 54 0.54 -9.08 2.85
N VAL A 55 -0.58 -9.62 2.37
CA VAL A 55 -1.84 -8.87 2.18
C VAL A 55 -2.29 -8.28 3.51
N LYS A 56 -2.33 -9.09 4.57
CA LYS A 56 -2.71 -8.62 5.91
C LYS A 56 -1.80 -7.49 6.40
N THR A 57 -0.48 -7.62 6.23
CA THR A 57 0.46 -6.55 6.61
C THR A 57 0.21 -5.27 5.81
N ASN A 58 -0.01 -5.38 4.50
CA ASN A 58 -0.30 -4.23 3.66
C ASN A 58 -1.61 -3.54 4.06
N GLU A 59 -2.68 -4.29 4.34
CA GLU A 59 -3.96 -3.75 4.82
C GLU A 59 -3.78 -2.99 6.14
N THR A 60 -3.04 -3.56 7.09
CA THR A 60 -2.76 -2.86 8.36
C THR A 60 -1.94 -1.59 8.15
N THR A 61 -0.99 -1.60 7.22
CA THR A 61 -0.16 -0.43 6.90
C THR A 61 -0.99 0.65 6.23
N LEU A 62 -1.87 0.28 5.29
CA LEU A 62 -2.80 1.20 4.63
C LEU A 62 -3.73 1.86 5.64
N ALA A 63 -4.33 1.09 6.55
CA ALA A 63 -5.21 1.64 7.57
C ALA A 63 -4.51 2.68 8.47
N VAL A 64 -3.23 2.44 8.83
CA VAL A 64 -2.44 3.41 9.58
C VAL A 64 -2.17 4.67 8.74
N LEU A 65 -1.80 4.51 7.47
CA LEU A 65 -1.53 5.63 6.57
C LEU A 65 -2.78 6.50 6.36
N GLU A 66 -3.95 5.90 6.15
CA GLU A 66 -5.22 6.59 6.02
C GLU A 66 -5.53 7.43 7.26
N CYS A 67 -5.41 6.85 8.46
CA CYS A 67 -5.59 7.57 9.72
C CYS A 67 -4.61 8.75 9.87
N THR A 68 -3.33 8.54 9.55
CA THR A 68 -2.34 9.65 9.61
C THR A 68 -2.67 10.76 8.61
N ASN A 69 -3.14 10.41 7.42
CA ASN A 69 -3.48 11.37 6.38
C ASN A 69 -4.67 12.26 6.79
N GLU A 70 -5.70 11.69 7.43
CA GLU A 70 -6.82 12.46 7.99
C GLU A 70 -6.36 13.46 9.06
N VAL A 71 -5.44 13.04 9.94
CA VAL A 71 -4.83 13.93 10.95
C VAL A 71 -4.03 15.05 10.28
N HIS A 72 -3.25 14.74 9.24
CA HIS A 72 -2.48 15.74 8.50
C HIS A 72 -3.40 16.74 7.78
N ALA A 73 -4.46 16.27 7.13
CA ALA A 73 -5.45 17.14 6.47
C ALA A 73 -6.10 18.11 7.47
N THR A 74 -6.46 17.62 8.65
CA THR A 74 -7.02 18.46 9.72
C THR A 74 -6.01 19.52 10.20
N LYS A 75 -4.74 19.13 10.38
CA LYS A 75 -3.67 20.08 10.76
C LYS A 75 -3.44 21.15 9.71
N ILE A 76 -3.42 20.77 8.43
CA ILE A 76 -3.28 21.72 7.31
C ILE A 76 -4.42 22.72 7.34
N ASN A 77 -5.67 22.28 7.44
CA ASN A 77 -6.82 23.19 7.50
C ASN A 77 -6.75 24.17 8.67
N ASN A 78 -6.34 23.69 9.85
CA ASN A 78 -6.18 24.54 11.03
C ASN A 78 -5.06 25.58 10.84
N LEU A 79 -3.92 25.18 10.25
CA LEU A 79 -2.81 26.08 9.97
C LEU A 79 -3.18 27.11 8.91
N THR A 80 -3.84 26.69 7.82
CA THR A 80 -4.33 27.60 6.78
C THR A 80 -5.23 28.68 7.39
N ARG A 81 -6.20 28.29 8.22
CA ARG A 81 -7.07 29.23 8.92
C ARG A 81 -6.29 30.19 9.83
N GLN A 82 -5.27 29.70 10.53
CA GLN A 82 -4.43 30.57 11.38
C GLN A 82 -3.63 31.57 10.54
N VAL A 83 -3.09 31.15 9.41
CA VAL A 83 -2.37 32.04 8.48
C VAL A 83 -3.30 33.13 7.96
N GLU A 84 -4.51 32.78 7.54
CA GLU A 84 -5.51 33.76 7.07
C GLU A 84 -5.83 34.80 8.15
N LEU A 85 -6.07 34.37 9.39
CA LEU A 85 -6.35 35.29 10.50
C LEU A 85 -5.16 36.19 10.84
N LEU A 86 -3.94 35.65 10.81
CA LEU A 86 -2.73 36.43 11.07
C LEU A 86 -2.47 37.43 9.95
N GLN A 87 -2.76 37.06 8.70
CA GLN A 87 -2.63 37.95 7.56
C GLN A 87 -3.62 39.11 7.64
N GLU A 88 -4.90 38.84 7.90
CA GLU A 88 -5.92 39.89 8.08
C GLU A 88 -5.51 40.86 9.20
N ARG A 89 -5.00 40.33 10.31
CA ARG A 89 -4.52 41.15 11.42
C ARG A 89 -3.31 42.02 11.04
N ALA A 90 -2.35 41.45 10.31
CA ALA A 90 -1.19 42.19 9.84
C ALA A 90 -1.59 43.33 8.90
N GLU A 91 -2.56 43.08 8.01
CA GLU A 91 -3.10 44.09 7.10
C GLU A 91 -3.85 45.21 7.85
N ASP A 92 -4.66 44.90 8.88
CA ASP A 92 -5.31 45.93 9.72
C ASP A 92 -4.27 46.74 10.51
N ASP A 93 -3.26 46.09 11.10
CA ASP A 93 -2.20 46.75 11.87
C ASP A 93 -1.36 47.68 10.97
N GLU A 94 -0.99 47.24 9.76
CA GLU A 94 -0.30 48.08 8.77
C GLU A 94 -1.19 49.26 8.33
N GLY A 95 -2.46 48.99 8.05
CA GLY A 95 -3.44 50.02 7.71
C GLY A 95 -3.54 51.09 8.79
N ARG A 96 -3.62 50.69 10.07
CA ARG A 96 -3.67 51.63 11.21
C ARG A 96 -2.37 52.41 11.36
N ALA A 97 -1.23 51.75 11.24
CA ALA A 97 0.09 52.39 11.34
C ALA A 97 0.30 53.44 10.24
N CYS A 98 -0.29 53.24 9.05
CA CYS A 98 -0.14 54.14 7.91
C CYS A 98 -1.19 55.25 7.82
N ARG A 99 -2.27 55.23 8.62
CA ARG A 99 -3.38 56.22 8.52
C ARG A 99 -2.96 57.68 8.65
N ASN A 100 -1.95 57.96 9.47
CA ASN A 100 -1.47 59.32 9.72
C ASN A 100 -0.11 59.59 9.06
N ASN A 101 0.34 58.70 8.18
CA ASN A 101 1.62 58.85 7.50
C ASN A 101 1.41 59.64 6.19
N THR A 102 2.15 60.72 6.01
CA THR A 102 2.22 61.44 4.74
C THR A 102 3.40 60.92 3.95
N ARG A 103 3.16 60.43 2.73
CA ARG A 103 4.23 59.97 1.85
C ARG A 103 4.76 61.14 1.03
N ILE A 104 6.00 61.53 1.27
CA ILE A 104 6.71 62.54 0.48
C ILE A 104 7.41 61.84 -0.67
N LEU A 105 7.12 62.24 -1.91
CA LEU A 105 7.69 61.65 -3.13
C LEU A 105 8.47 62.72 -3.90
N GLY A 106 9.54 62.32 -4.60
CA GLY A 106 10.33 63.21 -5.45
C GLY A 106 11.35 64.09 -4.71
N VAL A 107 11.58 63.82 -3.41
CA VAL A 107 12.67 64.42 -2.65
C VAL A 107 13.91 63.54 -2.83
N LEU A 108 15.05 64.16 -3.17
CA LEU A 108 16.33 63.46 -3.32
C LEU A 108 16.82 63.01 -1.94
N GLU A 109 17.39 61.80 -1.85
CA GLU A 109 17.89 61.28 -0.58
C GLU A 109 18.95 62.23 0.04
N GLY A 110 18.79 62.52 1.34
CA GLY A 110 19.74 63.32 2.11
C GLY A 110 19.56 64.84 2.03
N THR A 111 18.57 65.37 1.29
CA THR A 111 18.29 66.83 1.27
C THR A 111 17.81 67.37 2.61
N GLU A 112 17.26 66.50 3.45
CA GLU A 112 16.77 66.82 4.80
C GLU A 112 17.89 67.02 5.84
N GLY A 113 19.13 66.63 5.52
CA GLY A 113 20.28 66.78 6.41
C GLY A 113 20.11 65.99 7.72
N GLN A 114 20.57 66.56 8.84
CA GLN A 114 20.49 65.90 10.16
C GLN A 114 19.15 66.11 10.88
N LEU A 115 18.30 67.02 10.40
CA LEU A 115 17.08 67.44 11.08
C LEU A 115 15.85 67.39 10.14
N PRO A 116 15.27 66.20 9.93
CA PRO A 116 14.15 66.01 9.01
C PRO A 116 12.91 66.85 9.35
N THR A 117 12.65 67.07 10.65
CA THR A 117 11.49 67.85 11.11
C THR A 117 11.57 69.31 10.66
N GLN A 118 12.74 69.94 10.78
CA GLN A 118 12.95 71.33 10.36
C GLN A 118 12.88 71.47 8.84
N TYR A 119 13.37 70.46 8.11
CA TYR A 119 13.26 70.44 6.66
C TYR A 119 11.79 70.47 6.22
N ILE A 120 10.93 69.64 6.82
CA ILE A 120 9.49 69.62 6.51
C ILE A 120 8.79 70.93 6.94
N GLU A 121 9.11 71.46 8.14
CA GLU A 121 8.54 72.73 8.63
C GLU A 121 8.83 73.93 7.72
N ASN A 122 10.01 73.95 7.08
CA ASN A 122 10.39 75.02 6.14
C ASN A 122 9.84 74.80 4.72
N TRP A 123 9.34 73.60 4.41
CA TRP A 123 8.90 73.22 3.07
C TRP A 123 7.39 73.45 2.85
N LEU A 124 6.60 73.38 3.92
CA LEU A 124 5.17 73.78 3.97
C LEU A 124 5.01 75.29 4.15
#